data_AF-A0A0M9DY25-F1
#
_entry.id   AF-A0A0M9DY25-F1
#
_cell.length_a   1.000
_cell.length_b   1.000
_cell.length_c   1.000
_cell.angle_alpha   90.00
_cell.angle_beta   90.00
_cell.angle_gamma   90.00
#
_symmetry.space_group_name_H-M   'P 1'
#
loop_
_entity.id
_entity.type
_entity.pdbx_description
1 polymer ?
#
loop_
_entity_poly.entity_id
_entity_poly.type
_entity_poly.pdbx_seq_one_letter_code
_entity_poly.pdbx_strand_id
1 'polypeptide(L)'
;MTIKKIPYGDADFGKIILENKFYLDKTIFINELEAMSDYIFLIRPRRFGKSLWINLLQYYYDINRKDTFNELFKDTYIGQHPTSLRNSYLTIAFNFSMVNPSIKKVEHSFESNCQDIIYSFLNRYSHFFDETVRNKILEGKTTEEQLRKIFLHCSEHQLKVYMFIDEYDNFTNTILTTSGTEDYLKLTHGEGSFRYFFNLLKGLTSMPDSGLSKLFITGVSPVTMDDVTSGFNIGSNISLDKNINEFMGFTENETRSIINYYYQAGALTLDPDFCMDLMKRWYNHYCFAPDTKGVLFNSDMVLYFILTAMKGGAVPKKLIDQNIKIDYKKLRYLVTLD
;
A
#
# COMPACT_ATOMS: atom_id res chain seq x y z
N MET A 1 8.71 31.89 2.20
CA MET A 1 8.05 30.62 2.56
C MET A 1 9.10 29.63 3.03
N THR A 2 8.80 28.84 4.05
CA THR A 2 9.67 27.72 4.46
C THR A 2 9.63 26.64 3.39
N ILE A 3 10.80 26.20 2.90
CA ILE A 3 10.92 25.17 1.88
C ILE A 3 10.45 23.84 2.46
N LYS A 4 9.47 23.18 1.82
CA LYS A 4 8.94 21.90 2.27
C LYS A 4 10.03 20.83 2.18
N LYS A 5 10.19 20.01 3.22
CA LYS A 5 11.19 18.91 3.22
C LYS A 5 10.69 17.76 2.36
N ILE A 6 11.61 17.10 1.63
CA ILE A 6 11.31 15.85 0.93
C ILE A 6 11.09 14.73 1.96
N PRO A 7 9.91 14.06 1.97
CA PRO A 7 9.61 12.98 2.90
C PRO A 7 10.19 11.63 2.41
N TYR A 8 11.49 11.59 2.11
CA TYR A 8 12.12 10.39 1.57
C TYR A 8 12.09 9.25 2.61
N GLY A 9 11.42 8.14 2.26
CA GLY A 9 11.21 6.99 3.14
C GLY A 9 10.09 7.15 4.18
N ASP A 10 9.35 8.26 4.17
CA ASP A 10 8.17 8.46 5.03
C ASP A 10 6.92 7.87 4.36
N ALA A 11 6.16 7.08 5.09
CA ALA A 11 4.89 6.49 4.63
C ALA A 11 3.70 6.91 5.48
N ASP A 12 3.89 7.82 6.45
CA ASP A 12 2.82 8.38 7.26
C ASP A 12 2.31 9.68 6.62
N PHE A 13 1.16 9.58 5.96
CA PHE A 13 0.49 10.71 5.32
C PHE A 13 0.19 11.83 6.31
N GLY A 14 -0.30 11.51 7.50
CA GLY A 14 -0.60 12.51 8.53
C GLY A 14 0.66 13.25 8.95
N LYS A 15 1.75 12.54 9.19
CA LYS A 15 3.05 13.17 9.50
C LYS A 15 3.53 14.07 8.37
N ILE A 16 3.41 13.64 7.11
CA ILE A 16 3.81 14.43 5.94
C ILE A 16 3.03 15.75 5.89
N ILE A 17 1.71 15.72 6.10
CA ILE A 17 0.87 16.92 6.06
C ILE A 17 1.12 17.82 7.28
N LEU A 18 1.09 17.26 8.50
CA LEU A 18 1.20 18.01 9.75
C LEU A 18 2.59 18.65 9.94
N GLU A 19 3.66 17.98 9.49
CA GLU A 19 5.02 18.54 9.51
C GLU A 19 5.31 19.42 8.27
N ASN A 20 4.30 19.73 7.45
CA ASN A 20 4.40 20.54 6.23
C ASN A 20 5.54 20.07 5.29
N LYS A 21 5.64 18.76 5.11
CA LYS A 21 6.55 18.15 4.13
C LYS A 21 5.97 18.24 2.73
N PHE A 22 6.82 17.99 1.73
CA PHE A 22 6.40 17.98 0.35
C PHE A 22 5.51 16.77 0.09
N TYR A 23 4.29 17.03 -0.39
CA TYR A 23 3.33 16.01 -0.79
C TYR A 23 2.80 16.40 -2.17
N LEU A 24 2.84 15.45 -3.10
CA LEU A 24 2.20 15.58 -4.39
C LEU A 24 0.82 14.95 -4.28
N ASP A 25 -0.22 15.75 -4.46
CA ASP A 25 -1.59 15.30 -4.28
C ASP A 25 -2.04 14.35 -5.39
N LYS A 26 -2.40 13.12 -5.00
CA LYS A 26 -2.99 12.07 -5.85
C LYS A 26 -4.40 11.70 -5.38
N THR A 27 -5.00 12.46 -4.48
CA THR A 27 -6.27 12.10 -3.83
C THR A 27 -7.46 12.09 -4.78
N ILE A 28 -7.35 12.66 -5.98
CA ILE A 28 -8.34 12.52 -7.05
C ILE A 28 -8.65 11.05 -7.39
N PHE A 29 -7.65 10.16 -7.29
CA PHE A 29 -7.83 8.74 -7.58
C PHE A 29 -8.66 8.01 -6.52
N ILE A 30 -9.00 8.63 -5.39
CA ILE A 30 -10.00 8.05 -4.47
C ILE A 30 -11.34 7.88 -5.18
N ASN A 31 -11.79 8.87 -5.96
CA ASN A 31 -13.04 8.76 -6.73
C ASN A 31 -13.00 7.62 -7.74
N GLU A 32 -11.87 7.50 -8.46
CA GLU A 32 -11.66 6.43 -9.43
C GLU A 32 -11.68 5.05 -8.75
N LEU A 33 -11.01 4.90 -7.60
CA LEU A 33 -11.02 3.66 -6.83
C LEU A 33 -12.41 3.32 -6.26
N GLU A 34 -13.17 4.32 -5.81
CA GLU A 34 -14.53 4.11 -5.31
C GLU A 34 -15.51 3.68 -6.41
N ALA A 35 -15.23 4.03 -7.67
CA ALA A 35 -16.00 3.61 -8.85
C ALA A 35 -15.61 2.21 -9.39
N MET A 36 -14.54 1.61 -8.85
CA MET A 36 -14.09 0.25 -9.18
C MET A 36 -14.74 -0.80 -8.26
N SER A 37 -14.27 -2.04 -8.32
CA SER A 37 -14.67 -3.12 -7.41
C SER A 37 -14.37 -2.77 -5.95
N ASP A 38 -15.17 -3.28 -5.02
CA ASP A 38 -14.93 -3.14 -3.57
C ASP A 38 -13.71 -3.93 -3.08
N TYR A 39 -13.28 -4.93 -3.85
CA TYR A 39 -12.14 -5.77 -3.55
C TYR A 39 -11.07 -5.56 -4.62
N ILE A 40 -10.05 -4.81 -4.26
CA ILE A 40 -9.02 -4.32 -5.16
C ILE A 40 -7.69 -5.01 -4.87
N PHE A 41 -7.05 -5.43 -5.94
CA PHE A 41 -5.69 -5.91 -5.94
C PHE A 41 -4.82 -5.04 -6.84
N LEU A 42 -3.73 -4.50 -6.28
CA LEU A 42 -2.82 -3.59 -6.97
C LEU A 42 -1.37 -4.05 -6.86
N ILE A 43 -0.79 -4.34 -8.03
CA ILE A 43 0.63 -4.59 -8.20
C ILE A 43 1.28 -3.35 -8.78
N ARG A 44 2.28 -2.84 -8.06
CA ARG A 44 3.23 -1.85 -8.58
C ARG A 44 4.63 -2.24 -8.13
N PRO A 45 5.68 -1.85 -8.86
CA PRO A 45 7.05 -2.05 -8.42
C PRO A 45 7.30 -1.47 -7.02
N ARG A 46 8.39 -1.89 -6.35
CA ARG A 46 8.75 -1.30 -5.06
C ARG A 46 8.99 0.21 -5.19
N ARG A 47 8.80 0.91 -4.06
CA ARG A 47 9.06 2.36 -3.93
C ARG A 47 8.24 3.26 -4.87
N PHE A 48 7.04 2.81 -5.24
CA PHE A 48 6.06 3.61 -6.00
C PHE A 48 5.04 4.37 -5.12
N GLY A 49 5.11 4.25 -3.80
CA GLY A 49 4.19 4.92 -2.86
C GLY A 49 2.99 4.09 -2.41
N LYS A 50 3.00 2.76 -2.61
CA LYS A 50 1.93 1.83 -2.19
C LYS A 50 1.56 1.97 -0.71
N SER A 51 2.55 1.88 0.18
CA SER A 51 2.35 1.98 1.63
C SER A 51 1.82 3.34 2.07
N LEU A 52 2.33 4.42 1.47
CA LEU A 52 1.83 5.78 1.72
C LEU A 52 0.36 5.90 1.30
N TRP A 53 -0.04 5.26 0.20
CA TRP A 53 -1.43 5.26 -0.23
C TRP A 53 -2.35 4.51 0.73
N ILE A 54 -1.97 3.30 1.18
CA ILE A 54 -2.74 2.56 2.19
C ILE A 54 -2.87 3.39 3.48
N ASN A 55 -1.80 4.07 3.89
CA ASN A 55 -1.83 4.94 5.05
C ASN A 55 -2.79 6.13 4.86
N LEU A 56 -2.75 6.78 3.69
CA LEU A 56 -3.69 7.84 3.31
C LEU A 56 -5.14 7.37 3.35
N LEU A 57 -5.45 6.21 2.77
CA LEU A 57 -6.81 5.65 2.78
C LEU A 57 -7.30 5.38 4.21
N GLN A 58 -6.42 4.89 5.10
CA GLN A 58 -6.77 4.76 6.52
C GLN A 58 -7.15 6.12 7.14
N TYR A 59 -6.38 7.19 6.87
CA TYR A 59 -6.74 8.53 7.34
C TYR A 59 -8.07 9.04 6.75
N TYR A 60 -8.36 8.72 5.49
CA TYR A 60 -9.55 9.21 4.79
C TYR A 60 -10.84 8.48 5.21
N TYR A 61 -10.79 7.15 5.34
CA TYR A 61 -11.97 6.31 5.58
C TYR A 61 -12.26 6.02 7.05
N ASP A 62 -11.29 6.12 7.96
CA ASP A 62 -11.47 5.79 9.38
C ASP A 62 -12.50 6.73 10.04
N ILE A 63 -13.52 6.15 10.65
CA ILE A 63 -14.59 6.86 11.35
C ILE A 63 -14.07 7.72 12.51
N ASN A 64 -12.98 7.31 13.17
CA ASN A 64 -12.37 8.06 14.26
C ASN A 64 -11.61 9.31 13.78
N ARG A 65 -11.46 9.51 12.46
CA ARG A 65 -10.72 10.64 11.87
C ARG A 65 -11.61 11.81 11.45
N LYS A 66 -12.91 11.76 11.73
CA LYS A 66 -13.89 12.79 11.34
C LYS A 66 -13.47 14.20 11.76
N ASP A 67 -13.02 14.36 13.00
CA ASP A 67 -12.63 15.68 13.54
C ASP A 67 -11.29 16.19 12.99
N THR A 68 -10.43 15.29 12.51
CA THR A 68 -9.12 15.61 11.91
C THR A 68 -9.17 15.76 10.39
N PHE A 69 -10.32 15.54 9.75
CA PHE A 69 -10.43 15.52 8.29
C PHE A 69 -9.93 16.81 7.63
N ASN A 70 -10.42 17.96 8.11
CA ASN A 70 -10.05 19.26 7.54
C ASN A 70 -8.56 19.56 7.72
N GLU A 71 -7.97 19.18 8.86
CA GLU A 71 -6.54 19.39 9.11
C GLU A 71 -5.68 18.61 8.12
N LEU A 72 -6.09 17.38 7.79
CA LEU A 72 -5.33 16.46 6.94
C LEU A 72 -5.56 16.66 5.44
N PHE A 73 -6.76 17.07 5.02
CA PHE A 73 -7.15 17.02 3.61
C PHE A 73 -7.52 18.37 2.99
N LYS A 74 -7.66 19.47 3.74
CA LYS A 74 -8.15 20.76 3.18
C LYS A 74 -7.47 21.25 1.90
N ASP A 75 -6.16 20.97 1.76
CA ASP A 75 -5.34 21.42 0.63
C ASP A 75 -5.21 20.35 -0.48
N THR A 76 -5.96 19.25 -0.37
CA THR A 76 -6.02 18.18 -1.36
C THR A 76 -7.33 18.20 -2.13
N TYR A 77 -7.36 17.53 -3.29
CA TYR A 77 -8.55 17.37 -4.11
C TYR A 77 -9.71 16.77 -3.30
N ILE A 78 -9.47 15.67 -2.57
CA ILE A 78 -10.54 15.00 -1.82
C ILE A 78 -11.00 15.80 -0.59
N GLY A 79 -10.21 16.73 -0.07
CA GLY A 79 -10.66 17.67 0.96
C GLY A 79 -11.65 18.70 0.43
N GLN A 80 -11.45 19.11 -0.83
CA GLN A 80 -12.36 20.03 -1.54
C GLN A 80 -13.56 19.30 -2.15
N HIS A 81 -13.41 18.01 -2.45
CA HIS A 81 -14.42 17.16 -3.08
C HIS A 81 -14.62 15.85 -2.30
N PRO A 82 -15.05 15.89 -1.03
CA PRO A 82 -15.20 14.67 -0.23
C PRO A 82 -16.29 13.77 -0.78
N THR A 83 -16.01 12.46 -0.82
CA THR A 83 -16.99 11.42 -1.19
C THR A 83 -17.95 11.13 -0.04
N SER A 84 -19.04 10.43 -0.34
CA SER A 84 -19.97 9.94 0.69
C SER A 84 -19.35 8.90 1.63
N LEU A 85 -18.22 8.31 1.25
CA LEU A 85 -17.52 7.27 2.00
C LEU A 85 -16.47 7.81 2.99
N ARG A 86 -16.24 9.13 2.98
CA ARG A 86 -15.34 9.80 3.93
C ARG A 86 -15.70 9.44 5.38
N ASN A 87 -14.71 9.00 6.15
CA ASN A 87 -14.84 8.67 7.58
C ASN A 87 -16.01 7.72 7.90
N SER A 88 -16.32 6.75 7.03
CA SER A 88 -17.47 5.85 7.19
C SER A 88 -17.12 4.38 7.47
N TYR A 89 -15.85 4.06 7.75
CA TYR A 89 -15.38 2.68 7.93
C TYR A 89 -14.56 2.49 9.20
N LEU A 90 -14.60 1.27 9.73
CA LEU A 90 -13.54 0.75 10.60
C LEU A 90 -12.40 0.29 9.71
N THR A 91 -11.20 0.84 9.90
CA THR A 91 -10.03 0.48 9.10
C THR A 91 -9.14 -0.52 9.84
N ILE A 92 -8.67 -1.55 9.13
CA ILE A 92 -7.66 -2.50 9.61
C ILE A 92 -6.61 -2.71 8.52
N ALA A 93 -5.33 -2.65 8.86
CA ALA A 93 -4.24 -2.75 7.89
C ALA A 93 -3.19 -3.77 8.34
N PHE A 94 -2.92 -4.73 7.47
CA PHE A 94 -1.85 -5.71 7.61
C PHE A 94 -0.64 -5.31 6.77
N ASN A 95 0.57 -5.53 7.28
CA ASN A 95 1.80 -5.32 6.53
C ASN A 95 2.68 -6.56 6.62
N PHE A 96 2.64 -7.39 5.58
CA PHE A 96 3.35 -8.67 5.58
C PHE A 96 4.85 -8.55 5.29
N SER A 97 5.38 -7.32 5.15
CA SER A 97 6.82 -7.07 5.24
C SER A 97 7.40 -7.39 6.63
N MET A 98 6.55 -7.40 7.67
CA MET A 98 6.92 -7.68 9.05
C MET A 98 6.96 -9.18 9.38
N VAL A 99 6.54 -10.04 8.47
CA VAL A 99 6.53 -11.50 8.66
C VAL A 99 7.94 -12.05 8.41
N ASN A 100 8.43 -12.86 9.35
CA ASN A 100 9.71 -13.54 9.20
C ASN A 100 9.61 -14.61 8.10
N PRO A 101 10.37 -14.51 6.99
CA PRO A 101 10.27 -15.46 5.88
C PRO A 101 10.95 -16.80 6.16
N SER A 102 11.58 -16.99 7.32
CA SER A 102 12.20 -18.27 7.67
C SER A 102 11.13 -19.36 7.80
N ILE A 103 11.27 -20.46 7.05
CA ILE A 103 10.31 -21.60 7.04
C ILE A 103 9.95 -22.09 8.45
N LYS A 104 10.93 -22.14 9.36
CA LYS A 104 10.70 -22.60 10.75
C LYS A 104 9.90 -21.61 11.60
N LYS A 105 9.74 -20.37 11.16
CA LYS A 105 9.15 -19.26 11.94
C LYS A 105 7.98 -18.58 11.24
N VAL A 106 7.81 -18.78 9.93
CA VAL A 106 6.88 -18.00 9.10
C VAL A 106 5.45 -18.08 9.59
N GLU A 107 4.96 -19.28 9.92
CA GLU A 107 3.58 -19.46 10.40
C GLU A 107 3.35 -18.74 11.73
N HIS A 108 4.19 -18.98 12.72
CA HIS A 108 4.10 -18.29 14.01
C HIS A 108 4.25 -16.77 13.86
N SER A 109 5.18 -16.32 13.02
CA SER A 109 5.41 -14.89 12.78
C SER A 109 4.22 -14.23 12.09
N PHE A 110 3.56 -14.94 11.17
CA PHE A 110 2.35 -14.49 10.49
C PHE A 110 1.18 -14.36 11.48
N GLU A 111 0.91 -15.42 12.24
CA GLU A 111 -0.14 -15.45 13.26
C GLU A 111 0.06 -14.36 14.30
N SER A 112 1.25 -14.28 14.91
CA SER A 112 1.56 -13.27 15.92
C SER A 112 1.40 -11.85 15.38
N ASN A 113 1.89 -11.56 14.16
CA ASN A 113 1.77 -10.23 13.58
C ASN A 113 0.31 -9.85 13.33
N CYS A 114 -0.50 -10.77 12.81
CA CYS A 114 -1.91 -10.50 12.56
C CYS A 114 -2.70 -10.34 13.88
N GLN A 115 -2.42 -11.16 14.89
CA GLN A 115 -3.06 -11.07 16.21
C GLN A 115 -2.74 -9.74 16.91
N ASP A 116 -1.51 -9.23 16.80
CA ASP A 116 -1.14 -7.90 17.32
C ASP A 116 -1.95 -6.78 16.65
N ILE A 117 -2.14 -6.87 15.33
CA ILE A 117 -2.93 -5.91 14.56
C ILE A 117 -4.41 -5.99 14.95
N ILE A 118 -4.95 -7.19 15.11
CA ILE A 118 -6.33 -7.43 15.58
C ILE A 118 -6.52 -6.86 16.98
N TYR A 119 -5.57 -7.08 17.89
CA TYR A 119 -5.61 -6.52 19.23
C TYR A 119 -5.63 -4.97 19.19
N SER A 120 -4.79 -4.36 18.34
CA SER A 120 -4.77 -2.91 18.12
C SER A 120 -6.10 -2.39 17.56
N PHE A 121 -6.68 -3.11 16.59
CA PHE A 121 -7.99 -2.79 16.00
C PHE A 121 -9.09 -2.78 17.08
N LEU A 122 -9.19 -3.82 17.90
CA LEU A 122 -10.19 -3.91 18.98
C LEU A 122 -10.03 -2.78 20.01
N ASN A 123 -8.79 -2.38 20.33
CA ASN A 123 -8.55 -1.23 21.19
C ASN A 123 -9.00 0.09 20.57
N ARG A 124 -8.68 0.30 19.28
CA ARG A 124 -9.01 1.54 18.55
C ARG A 124 -10.52 1.75 18.44
N TYR A 125 -11.27 0.67 18.30
CA TYR A 125 -12.72 0.69 18.11
C TYR A 125 -13.47 0.14 19.33
N SER A 126 -12.91 0.28 20.54
CA SER A 126 -13.47 -0.29 21.79
C SER A 126 -14.92 0.11 22.09
N HIS A 127 -15.39 1.24 21.56
CA HIS A 127 -16.79 1.66 21.67
C HIS A 127 -17.76 0.83 20.81
N PHE A 128 -17.25 0.09 19.81
CA PHE A 128 -18.01 -0.88 19.00
C PHE A 128 -17.81 -2.33 19.45
N PHE A 129 -16.80 -2.60 20.27
CA PHE A 129 -16.44 -3.92 20.78
C PHE A 129 -16.30 -3.86 22.31
N ASP A 130 -17.41 -4.08 23.02
CA ASP A 130 -17.39 -4.15 24.48
C ASP A 130 -16.45 -5.25 25.00
N GLU A 131 -16.18 -5.23 26.31
CA GLU A 131 -15.24 -6.16 26.93
C GLU A 131 -15.61 -7.63 26.74
N THR A 132 -16.91 -7.95 26.72
CA THR A 132 -17.40 -9.33 26.55
C THR A 132 -17.13 -9.81 25.12
N VAL A 133 -17.50 -9.01 24.12
CA VAL A 133 -17.26 -9.29 22.70
C VAL A 133 -15.76 -9.40 22.44
N ARG A 134 -14.99 -8.46 22.98
CA ARG A 134 -13.53 -8.43 22.84
C ARG A 134 -12.88 -9.68 23.41
N ASN A 135 -13.23 -10.10 24.62
CA ASN A 135 -12.68 -11.31 25.23
C ASN A 135 -13.03 -12.55 24.39
N LYS A 136 -14.29 -12.66 23.93
CA LYS A 136 -14.72 -13.74 23.04
C LYS A 136 -13.93 -13.77 21.72
N ILE A 137 -13.59 -12.62 21.15
CA ILE A 137 -12.73 -12.54 19.95
C ILE A 137 -11.33 -13.03 20.29
N LEU A 138 -10.70 -12.48 21.33
CA LEU A 138 -9.31 -12.77 21.72
C LEU A 138 -9.08 -14.21 22.21
N GLU A 139 -10.12 -14.92 22.65
CA GLU A 139 -10.07 -16.37 22.91
C GLU A 139 -9.81 -17.21 21.66
N GLY A 140 -9.99 -16.65 20.45
CA GLY A 140 -9.64 -17.33 19.20
C GLY A 140 -8.14 -17.62 19.13
N LYS A 141 -7.78 -18.86 18.80
CA LYS A 141 -6.39 -19.35 18.80
C LYS A 141 -5.64 -18.96 17.54
N THR A 142 -6.36 -18.75 16.44
CA THR A 142 -5.79 -18.39 15.15
C THR A 142 -6.33 -17.03 14.70
N THR A 143 -5.57 -16.38 13.84
CA THR A 143 -5.97 -15.15 13.15
C THR A 143 -7.29 -15.34 12.41
N GLU A 144 -7.47 -16.50 11.77
CA GLU A 144 -8.71 -16.84 11.07
C GLU A 144 -9.92 -16.81 12.01
N GLU A 145 -9.83 -17.47 13.17
CA GLU A 145 -10.90 -17.50 14.16
C GLU A 145 -11.24 -16.10 14.68
N GLN A 146 -10.22 -15.30 14.97
CA GLN A 146 -10.40 -13.94 15.49
C GLN A 146 -11.06 -13.02 14.45
N LEU A 147 -10.56 -13.03 13.20
CA LEU A 147 -11.14 -12.23 12.12
C LEU A 147 -12.57 -12.65 11.82
N ARG A 148 -12.85 -13.96 11.74
CA ARG A 148 -14.22 -14.45 11.53
C ARG A 148 -15.18 -13.88 12.57
N LYS A 149 -14.80 -13.91 13.86
CA LYS A 149 -15.62 -13.34 14.94
C LYS A 149 -15.79 -11.82 14.80
N ILE A 150 -14.74 -11.08 14.44
CA ILE A 150 -14.82 -9.63 14.17
C ILE A 150 -15.83 -9.34 13.06
N PHE A 151 -15.70 -10.00 11.91
CA PHE A 151 -16.53 -9.69 10.75
C PHE A 151 -17.99 -10.10 10.91
N LEU A 152 -18.25 -11.20 11.63
CA LEU A 152 -19.61 -11.58 12.03
C LEU A 152 -20.23 -10.54 12.96
N HIS A 153 -19.51 -10.10 13.99
CA HIS A 153 -19.97 -9.02 14.88
C HIS A 153 -20.24 -7.74 14.10
N CYS A 154 -19.34 -7.34 13.21
CA CYS A 154 -19.54 -6.17 12.36
C CYS A 154 -20.79 -6.30 11.48
N SER A 155 -21.03 -7.47 10.89
CA SER A 155 -22.23 -7.75 10.08
C SER A 155 -23.51 -7.60 10.91
N GLU A 156 -23.58 -8.24 12.08
CA GLU A 156 -24.73 -8.19 13.00
C GLU A 156 -25.06 -6.76 13.46
N HIS A 157 -24.05 -5.90 13.55
CA HIS A 157 -24.16 -4.51 14.01
C HIS A 157 -24.11 -3.47 12.87
N GLN A 158 -24.17 -3.90 11.60
CA GLN A 158 -24.12 -3.01 10.42
C GLN A 158 -22.86 -2.11 10.37
N LEU A 159 -21.77 -2.58 10.95
CA LEU A 159 -20.47 -1.91 10.92
C LEU A 159 -19.71 -2.33 9.67
N LYS A 160 -19.15 -1.34 8.97
CA LYS A 160 -18.41 -1.55 7.73
C LYS A 160 -16.92 -1.52 7.98
N VAL A 161 -16.22 -2.60 7.64
CA VAL A 161 -14.76 -2.68 7.73
C VAL A 161 -14.13 -2.50 6.36
N TYR A 162 -13.12 -1.65 6.27
CA TYR A 162 -12.20 -1.56 5.14
C TYR A 162 -10.86 -2.19 5.55
N MET A 163 -10.56 -3.35 4.99
CA MET A 163 -9.29 -4.05 5.20
C MET A 163 -8.23 -3.64 4.16
N PHE A 164 -7.00 -3.43 4.61
CA PHE A 164 -5.82 -3.20 3.78
C PHE A 164 -4.78 -4.31 4.03
N ILE A 165 -4.11 -4.76 2.98
CA ILE A 165 -2.98 -5.70 3.08
C ILE A 165 -1.83 -5.17 2.23
N ASP A 166 -0.77 -4.71 2.88
CA ASP A 166 0.46 -4.25 2.22
C ASP A 166 1.53 -5.34 2.16
N GLU A 167 2.29 -5.30 1.07
CA GLU A 167 3.38 -6.24 0.75
C GLU A 167 2.96 -7.72 0.92
N TYR A 168 1.77 -8.07 0.42
CA TYR A 168 1.13 -9.36 0.67
C TYR A 168 2.01 -10.57 0.27
N ASP A 169 2.86 -10.38 -0.74
CA ASP A 169 3.74 -11.36 -1.36
C ASP A 169 5.19 -11.28 -0.86
N ASN A 170 5.53 -10.40 0.08
CA ASN A 170 6.93 -10.13 0.38
C ASN A 170 7.68 -11.32 1.00
N PHE A 171 7.07 -11.99 1.99
CA PHE A 171 7.71 -13.14 2.63
C PHE A 171 7.65 -14.40 1.75
N THR A 172 6.58 -14.60 0.98
CA THR A 172 6.46 -15.71 0.03
C THR A 172 7.46 -15.58 -1.12
N ASN A 173 7.61 -14.39 -1.71
CA ASN A 173 8.65 -14.13 -2.71
C ASN A 173 10.05 -14.40 -2.14
N THR A 174 10.29 -14.03 -0.88
CA THR A 174 11.57 -14.31 -0.23
C THR A 174 11.80 -15.82 -0.11
N ILE A 175 10.81 -16.56 0.40
CA ILE A 175 10.85 -18.04 0.48
C ILE A 175 11.11 -18.66 -0.89
N LEU A 176 10.39 -18.25 -1.92
CA LEU A 176 10.56 -18.75 -3.28
C LEU A 176 12.00 -18.55 -3.77
N THR A 177 12.59 -17.36 -3.50
CA THR A 177 13.96 -17.06 -3.91
C THR A 177 15.07 -17.72 -3.08
N THR A 178 14.81 -18.05 -1.81
CA THR A 178 15.86 -18.55 -0.89
C THR A 178 15.78 -20.04 -0.62
N SER A 179 14.56 -20.58 -0.53
CA SER A 179 14.26 -21.96 -0.15
C SER A 179 13.72 -22.79 -1.31
N GLY A 180 13.28 -22.14 -2.39
CA GLY A 180 12.80 -22.80 -3.60
C GLY A 180 11.30 -23.11 -3.58
N THR A 181 10.84 -23.74 -4.66
CA THR A 181 9.42 -23.91 -4.98
C THR A 181 8.69 -24.84 -4.02
N GLU A 182 9.32 -25.91 -3.53
CA GLU A 182 8.63 -26.88 -2.65
C GLU A 182 8.18 -26.25 -1.32
N ASP A 183 9.06 -25.51 -0.66
CA ASP A 183 8.75 -24.82 0.59
C ASP A 183 7.74 -23.69 0.40
N TYR A 184 7.82 -23.00 -0.74
CA TYR A 184 6.81 -22.03 -1.15
C TYR A 184 5.42 -22.68 -1.29
N LEU A 185 5.32 -23.81 -2.01
CA LEU A 185 4.05 -24.52 -2.23
C LEU A 185 3.47 -25.08 -0.92
N LYS A 186 4.29 -25.53 0.04
CA LYS A 186 3.78 -25.97 1.36
C LYS A 186 3.02 -24.86 2.08
N LEU A 187 3.49 -23.63 1.95
CA LEU A 187 2.89 -22.45 2.57
C LEU A 187 1.65 -21.93 1.79
N THR A 188 1.67 -21.99 0.47
CA THR A 188 0.61 -21.40 -0.38
C THR A 188 -0.48 -22.41 -0.81
N HIS A 189 -0.12 -23.68 -0.98
CA HIS A 189 -1.02 -24.77 -1.40
C HIS A 189 -1.34 -25.79 -0.30
N GLY A 190 -0.52 -25.85 0.76
CA GLY A 190 -0.74 -26.75 1.89
C GLY A 190 -1.78 -26.26 2.90
N GLU A 191 -1.83 -26.91 4.06
CA GLU A 191 -2.71 -26.58 5.19
C GLU A 191 -2.19 -25.38 6.04
N GLY A 192 -1.38 -24.49 5.46
CA GLY A 192 -0.76 -23.39 6.18
C GLY A 192 -1.74 -22.25 6.51
N SER A 193 -1.53 -21.58 7.65
CA SER A 193 -2.32 -20.41 8.10
C SER A 193 -2.53 -19.33 7.03
N PHE A 194 -1.55 -19.14 6.13
CA PHE A 194 -1.60 -18.11 5.11
C PHE A 194 -2.68 -18.37 4.04
N ARG A 195 -2.83 -19.62 3.58
CA ARG A 195 -3.89 -20.01 2.65
C ARG A 195 -5.26 -19.87 3.30
N TYR A 196 -5.40 -20.33 4.54
CA TYR A 196 -6.65 -20.24 5.29
C TYR A 196 -7.08 -18.79 5.54
N PHE A 197 -6.13 -17.88 5.76
CA PHE A 197 -6.40 -16.45 5.84
C PHE A 197 -7.11 -15.92 4.58
N PHE A 198 -6.60 -16.20 3.38
CA PHE A 198 -7.25 -15.76 2.13
C PHE A 198 -8.57 -16.48 1.84
N ASN A 199 -8.67 -17.77 2.20
CA ASN A 199 -9.94 -18.51 2.10
C ASN A 199 -11.03 -17.89 2.98
N LEU A 200 -10.69 -17.48 4.21
CA LEU A 200 -11.60 -16.75 5.08
C LEU A 200 -12.07 -15.46 4.42
N LEU A 201 -11.15 -14.64 3.90
CA LEU A 201 -11.53 -13.39 3.23
C LEU A 201 -12.53 -13.63 2.10
N LYS A 202 -12.26 -14.61 1.22
CA LYS A 202 -13.18 -15.04 0.16
C LYS A 202 -14.56 -15.48 0.67
N GLY A 203 -14.59 -16.21 1.77
CA GLY A 203 -15.84 -16.61 2.43
C GLY A 203 -16.63 -15.39 2.94
N LEU A 204 -15.95 -14.47 3.64
CA LEU A 204 -16.56 -13.28 4.20
C LEU A 204 -17.11 -12.33 3.13
N THR A 205 -16.42 -12.15 2.01
CA THR A 205 -16.89 -11.28 0.91
C THR A 205 -18.13 -11.81 0.19
N SER A 206 -18.49 -13.08 0.42
CA SER A 206 -19.63 -13.75 -0.23
C SER A 206 -20.89 -13.78 0.66
N MET A 207 -20.81 -13.26 1.88
CA MET A 207 -21.94 -13.23 2.82
C MET A 207 -22.82 -11.98 2.60
N PRO A 208 -24.15 -12.08 2.73
CA PRO A 208 -25.03 -10.92 2.83
C PRO A 208 -24.61 -10.02 3.99
N ASP A 209 -24.68 -8.70 3.80
CA ASP A 209 -24.36 -7.71 4.83
C ASP A 209 -22.99 -7.94 5.49
N SER A 210 -22.01 -8.42 4.71
CA SER A 210 -20.68 -8.74 5.22
C SER A 210 -20.05 -7.55 5.95
N GLY A 211 -19.52 -7.82 7.15
CA GLY A 211 -18.73 -6.84 7.88
C GLY A 211 -17.47 -6.41 7.12
N LEU A 212 -16.95 -7.25 6.20
CA LEU A 212 -15.85 -6.89 5.29
C LEU A 212 -16.43 -6.21 4.05
N SER A 213 -16.53 -4.88 4.08
CA SER A 213 -17.17 -4.12 2.99
C SER A 213 -16.23 -3.77 1.85
N LYS A 214 -14.94 -3.54 2.13
CA LYS A 214 -13.92 -3.26 1.11
C LYS A 214 -12.58 -3.91 1.47
N LEU A 215 -11.81 -4.28 0.47
CA LEU A 215 -10.47 -4.86 0.59
C LEU A 215 -9.52 -4.19 -0.40
N PHE A 216 -8.33 -3.77 0.05
CA PHE A 216 -7.31 -3.21 -0.83
C PHE A 216 -5.96 -3.83 -0.54
N ILE A 217 -5.44 -4.58 -1.50
CA ILE A 217 -4.22 -5.37 -1.36
C ILE A 217 -3.14 -4.81 -2.28
N THR A 218 -1.92 -4.68 -1.78
CA THR A 218 -0.76 -4.24 -2.53
C THR A 218 0.39 -5.25 -2.50
N GLY A 219 1.08 -5.39 -3.63
CA GLY A 219 2.26 -6.26 -3.76
C GLY A 219 3.14 -5.89 -4.96
N VAL A 220 4.05 -6.79 -5.32
CA VAL A 220 4.98 -6.62 -6.46
C VAL A 220 4.85 -7.71 -7.53
N SER A 221 4.26 -8.85 -7.19
CA SER A 221 4.04 -10.01 -8.06
C SER A 221 2.62 -10.55 -7.89
N PRO A 222 1.98 -11.12 -8.92
CA PRO A 222 0.69 -11.81 -8.81
C PRO A 222 0.82 -13.27 -8.37
N VAL A 223 2.00 -13.89 -8.50
CA VAL A 223 2.21 -15.35 -8.35
C VAL A 223 1.63 -15.90 -7.04
N THR A 224 1.94 -15.23 -5.93
CA THR A 224 1.42 -15.63 -4.62
C THR A 224 -0.10 -15.58 -4.55
N MET A 225 -0.73 -14.58 -5.16
CA MET A 225 -2.19 -14.45 -5.14
C MET A 225 -2.85 -15.61 -5.89
N ASP A 226 -2.33 -16.00 -7.05
CA ASP A 226 -2.89 -17.11 -7.82
C ASP A 226 -2.83 -18.44 -7.04
N ASP A 227 -1.74 -18.65 -6.30
CA ASP A 227 -1.48 -19.87 -5.55
C ASP A 227 -2.28 -19.98 -4.23
N VAL A 228 -2.29 -18.92 -3.41
CA VAL A 228 -2.92 -18.95 -2.07
C VAL A 228 -4.43 -19.00 -2.11
N THR A 229 -5.01 -18.74 -3.26
CA THR A 229 -6.46 -18.55 -3.39
C THR A 229 -7.14 -19.56 -4.27
N SER A 230 -6.36 -20.41 -4.96
CA SER A 230 -6.88 -21.34 -5.98
C SER A 230 -7.99 -20.68 -6.81
N GLY A 231 -7.73 -19.45 -7.27
CA GLY A 231 -8.72 -18.56 -7.89
C GLY A 231 -9.40 -17.58 -6.94
N PHE A 232 -8.68 -16.57 -6.43
CA PHE A 232 -9.26 -15.34 -5.84
C PHE A 232 -9.98 -14.51 -6.92
N ASN A 233 -11.03 -15.06 -7.52
CA ASN A 233 -11.83 -14.35 -8.52
C ASN A 233 -12.74 -13.26 -7.93
N ILE A 234 -12.51 -12.84 -6.68
CA ILE A 234 -13.32 -11.81 -6.00
C ILE A 234 -12.62 -10.45 -6.05
N GLY A 235 -11.28 -10.45 -6.07
CA GLY A 235 -10.50 -9.22 -6.18
C GLY A 235 -10.26 -8.83 -7.64
N SER A 236 -10.58 -7.60 -8.01
CA SER A 236 -10.22 -7.06 -9.32
C SER A 236 -8.76 -6.62 -9.31
N ASN A 237 -7.94 -7.24 -10.17
CA ASN A 237 -6.59 -6.75 -10.43
C ASN A 237 -6.68 -5.48 -11.29
N ILE A 238 -6.54 -4.32 -10.65
CA ILE A 238 -6.66 -3.02 -11.33
C ILE A 238 -5.31 -2.52 -11.88
N SER A 239 -4.25 -3.32 -11.76
CA SER A 239 -2.89 -2.87 -12.05
C SER A 239 -2.70 -2.35 -13.48
N LEU A 240 -3.43 -2.89 -14.45
CA LEU A 240 -3.32 -2.51 -15.85
C LEU A 240 -4.47 -1.59 -16.30
N ASP A 241 -5.32 -1.15 -15.38
CA ASP A 241 -6.44 -0.25 -15.70
C ASP A 241 -5.91 1.14 -16.08
N LYS A 242 -6.36 1.64 -17.23
CA LYS A 242 -5.94 2.93 -17.80
C LYS A 242 -6.36 4.13 -16.95
N ASN A 243 -7.50 4.06 -16.25
CA ASN A 243 -8.05 5.16 -15.47
C ASN A 243 -7.19 5.46 -14.23
N ILE A 244 -6.38 4.49 -13.79
CA ILE A 244 -5.43 4.63 -12.67
C ILE A 244 -3.98 4.40 -13.12
N ASN A 245 -3.67 4.62 -14.40
CA ASN A 245 -2.28 4.47 -14.85
C ASN A 245 -1.36 5.41 -14.06
N GLU A 246 -1.74 6.68 -13.95
CA GLU A 246 -0.96 7.75 -13.30
C GLU A 246 -1.14 7.84 -11.78
N PHE A 247 -1.87 6.88 -11.21
CA PHE A 247 -2.22 6.81 -9.80
C PHE A 247 -1.00 6.71 -8.87
N MET A 248 0.02 5.96 -9.30
CA MET A 248 1.28 5.80 -8.56
C MET A 248 2.49 6.05 -9.45
N GLY A 249 3.48 6.75 -8.91
CA GLY A 249 4.57 7.34 -9.68
C GLY A 249 4.27 8.78 -10.07
N PHE A 250 5.20 9.41 -10.78
CA PHE A 250 5.05 10.79 -11.23
C PHE A 250 4.98 10.87 -12.74
N THR A 251 4.08 11.69 -13.25
CA THR A 251 4.08 12.05 -14.68
C THR A 251 5.26 12.96 -15.00
N GLU A 252 5.49 13.19 -16.29
CA GLU A 252 6.50 14.15 -16.74
C GLU A 252 6.26 15.55 -16.16
N ASN A 253 5.00 16.02 -16.21
CA ASN A 253 4.60 17.33 -15.73
C ASN A 253 4.74 17.46 -14.20
N GLU A 254 4.39 16.41 -13.47
CA GLU A 254 4.56 16.37 -12.02
C GLU A 254 6.04 16.39 -11.65
N THR A 255 6.87 15.57 -12.32
CA THR A 255 8.32 15.55 -12.11
C THR A 255 8.93 16.93 -12.35
N ARG A 256 8.59 17.58 -13.46
CA ARG A 256 9.02 18.94 -13.78
C ARG A 256 8.55 19.95 -12.72
N SER A 257 7.33 19.83 -12.24
CA SER A 257 6.79 20.70 -11.18
C SER A 257 7.56 20.55 -9.86
N ILE A 258 7.93 19.33 -9.49
CA ILE A 258 8.75 19.05 -8.29
C ILE A 258 10.13 19.71 -8.44
N ILE A 259 10.81 19.51 -9.58
CA ILE A 259 12.12 20.11 -9.84
C ILE A 259 12.05 21.64 -9.74
N ASN A 260 11.07 22.24 -10.43
CA ASN A 260 10.88 23.69 -10.45
C ASN A 260 10.60 24.26 -9.06
N TYR A 261 9.80 23.57 -8.25
CA TYR A 261 9.51 23.99 -6.87
C TYR A 261 10.79 24.17 -6.05
N TYR A 262 11.70 23.18 -6.06
CA TYR A 262 12.94 23.27 -5.28
C TYR A 262 13.97 24.21 -5.90
N TYR A 263 13.99 24.36 -7.22
CA TYR A 263 14.87 25.29 -7.92
C TYR A 263 14.48 26.75 -7.63
N GLN A 264 13.19 27.10 -7.79
CA GLN A 264 12.67 28.44 -7.51
C GLN A 264 12.79 28.82 -6.04
N ALA A 265 12.72 27.83 -5.14
CA ALA A 265 12.96 28.03 -3.71
C ALA A 265 14.45 28.23 -3.36
N GLY A 266 15.36 28.11 -4.33
CA GLY A 266 16.82 28.26 -4.14
C GLY A 266 17.49 27.07 -3.45
N ALA A 267 16.79 25.94 -3.27
CA ALA A 267 17.35 24.76 -2.61
C ALA A 267 18.01 23.78 -3.58
N LEU A 268 17.50 23.68 -4.81
CA LEU A 268 18.12 22.93 -5.89
C LEU A 268 18.88 23.90 -6.80
N THR A 269 20.19 23.75 -6.91
CA THR A 269 21.05 24.64 -7.72
C THR A 269 21.24 24.15 -9.16
N LEU A 270 20.92 22.88 -9.42
CA LEU A 270 21.03 22.30 -10.75
C LEU A 270 19.95 22.86 -11.67
N ASP A 271 20.31 23.07 -12.94
CA ASP A 271 19.38 23.50 -13.98
C ASP A 271 18.19 22.53 -14.12
N PRO A 272 16.93 23.02 -14.13
CA PRO A 272 15.76 22.17 -14.21
C PRO A 272 15.68 21.29 -15.45
N ASP A 273 16.06 21.80 -16.63
CA ASP A 273 16.00 21.04 -17.88
C ASP A 273 17.08 19.94 -17.89
N PHE A 274 18.29 20.25 -17.42
CA PHE A 274 19.33 19.25 -17.22
C PHE A 274 18.90 18.14 -16.25
N CYS A 275 18.29 18.48 -15.11
CA CYS A 275 17.74 17.48 -14.18
C CYS A 275 16.68 16.62 -14.87
N MET A 276 15.79 17.23 -15.63
CA MET A 276 14.71 16.54 -16.32
C MET A 276 15.24 15.54 -17.36
N ASP A 277 16.21 15.93 -18.18
CA ASP A 277 16.83 15.08 -19.18
C ASP A 277 17.57 13.88 -18.57
N LEU A 278 18.15 14.07 -17.38
CA LEU A 278 18.79 12.99 -16.65
C LEU A 278 17.74 12.03 -16.07
N MET A 279 16.69 12.55 -15.43
CA MET A 279 15.62 11.70 -14.89
C MET A 279 14.87 10.94 -15.99
N LYS A 280 14.64 11.53 -17.17
CA LYS A 280 14.06 10.84 -18.33
C LYS A 280 14.91 9.66 -18.77
N ARG A 281 16.24 9.77 -18.75
CA ARG A 281 17.10 8.64 -19.14
C ARG A 281 17.07 7.48 -18.14
N TRP A 282 16.81 7.75 -16.86
CA TRP A 282 17.01 6.77 -15.80
C TRP A 282 15.72 6.28 -15.13
N TYR A 283 14.67 7.09 -15.06
CA TYR A 283 13.56 6.86 -14.12
C TYR A 283 12.18 6.71 -14.76
N ASN A 284 11.99 7.11 -16.04
CA ASN A 284 10.68 7.19 -16.69
C ASN A 284 10.24 5.93 -17.46
N HIS A 285 10.75 4.76 -17.11
CA HIS A 285 10.59 3.53 -17.92
C HIS A 285 9.34 2.71 -17.56
N TYR A 286 8.32 3.34 -16.98
CA TYR A 286 7.14 2.65 -16.47
C TYR A 286 5.88 3.05 -17.25
N CYS A 287 5.22 2.06 -17.81
CA CYS A 287 3.88 2.17 -18.39
C CYS A 287 3.10 0.95 -17.92
N PHE A 288 2.01 1.14 -17.18
CA PHE A 288 1.25 0.04 -16.59
C PHE A 288 0.07 -0.37 -17.47
N ALA A 289 -0.61 0.59 -18.08
CA ALA A 289 -1.71 0.33 -19.00
C ALA A 289 -1.21 0.30 -20.46
N PRO A 290 -1.35 -0.83 -21.20
CA PRO A 290 -0.81 -0.99 -22.56
C PRO A 290 -1.22 0.09 -23.56
N ASP A 291 -2.43 0.63 -23.41
CA ASP A 291 -3.02 1.62 -24.33
C ASP A 291 -2.70 3.07 -23.94
N THR A 292 -1.78 3.29 -23.00
CA THR A 292 -1.41 4.64 -22.56
C THR A 292 -0.06 5.08 -23.15
N LYS A 293 0.00 6.35 -23.58
CA LYS A 293 1.23 6.95 -24.11
C LYS A 293 2.10 7.59 -23.02
N GLY A 294 1.53 7.83 -21.84
CA GLY A 294 2.20 8.48 -20.73
C GLY A 294 3.11 7.51 -20.00
N VAL A 295 4.41 7.80 -19.99
CA VAL A 295 5.37 7.10 -19.16
C VAL A 295 5.50 7.77 -17.78
N LEU A 296 5.72 6.95 -16.76
CA LEU A 296 5.78 7.36 -15.38
C LEU A 296 7.19 7.22 -14.84
N PHE A 297 7.53 8.16 -13.97
CA PHE A 297 8.77 8.19 -13.21
C PHE A 297 8.55 7.46 -11.88
N ASN A 298 9.52 6.65 -11.47
CA ASN A 298 9.54 6.09 -10.11
C ASN A 298 9.66 7.25 -9.09
N SER A 299 8.68 7.35 -8.19
CA SER A 299 8.55 8.47 -7.27
C SER A 299 9.71 8.57 -6.29
N ASP A 300 10.15 7.46 -5.71
CA ASP A 300 11.31 7.42 -4.81
C ASP A 300 12.60 7.84 -5.52
N MET A 301 12.82 7.39 -6.75
CA MET A 301 14.00 7.77 -7.53
C MET A 301 14.07 9.27 -7.82
N VAL A 302 12.94 9.89 -8.17
CA VAL A 302 12.83 11.35 -8.36
C VAL A 302 13.15 12.07 -7.05
N LEU A 303 12.49 11.69 -5.95
CA LEU A 303 12.69 12.32 -4.64
C LEU A 303 14.12 12.12 -4.12
N TYR A 304 14.70 10.94 -4.32
CA TYR A 304 16.08 10.60 -3.97
C TYR A 304 17.07 11.50 -4.71
N PHE A 305 16.89 11.66 -6.02
CA PHE A 305 17.75 12.49 -6.84
C PHE A 305 17.74 13.93 -6.34
N ILE A 306 16.54 14.51 -6.18
CA ILE A 306 16.39 15.92 -5.77
C ILE A 306 16.96 16.12 -4.36
N LEU A 307 16.63 15.23 -3.41
CA LEU A 307 17.14 15.30 -2.04
C LEU A 307 18.67 15.25 -2.00
N THR A 308 19.28 14.37 -2.78
CA THR A 308 20.74 14.21 -2.81
C THR A 308 21.40 15.40 -3.51
N ALA A 309 20.80 15.90 -4.59
CA ALA A 309 21.28 17.07 -5.31
C ALA A 309 21.22 18.35 -4.45
N MET A 310 20.14 18.55 -3.70
CA MET A 310 20.01 19.66 -2.74
C MET A 310 21.09 19.60 -1.65
N LYS A 311 21.41 18.41 -1.14
CA LYS A 311 22.44 18.23 -0.10
C LYS A 311 23.85 18.45 -0.60
N GLY A 312 24.15 18.00 -1.83
CA GLY A 312 25.51 18.02 -2.39
C GLY A 312 25.81 19.20 -3.31
N GLY A 313 24.80 19.96 -3.74
CA GLY A 313 24.92 21.01 -4.76
C GLY A 313 25.30 20.48 -6.15
N ALA A 314 25.23 19.17 -6.37
CA ALA A 314 25.70 18.48 -7.56
C ALA A 314 24.89 17.20 -7.83
N VAL A 315 25.03 16.64 -9.03
CA VAL A 315 24.38 15.38 -9.42
C VAL A 315 24.74 14.25 -8.42
N PRO A 316 23.78 13.39 -8.02
CA PRO A 316 24.07 12.24 -7.16
C PRO A 316 25.15 11.33 -7.76
N LYS A 317 26.16 10.95 -6.97
CA LYS A 317 27.22 10.02 -7.41
C LYS A 317 26.67 8.65 -7.84
N LYS A 318 25.58 8.21 -7.22
CA LYS A 318 24.82 7.02 -7.62
C LYS A 318 23.46 7.50 -8.07
N LEU A 319 23.10 7.24 -9.32
CA LEU A 319 21.79 7.61 -9.87
C LEU A 319 20.71 6.60 -9.52
N ILE A 320 21.04 5.42 -8.99
CA ILE A 320 20.08 4.42 -8.54
C ILE A 320 20.19 4.30 -7.02
N ASP A 321 19.07 4.45 -6.32
CA ASP A 321 19.00 4.21 -4.89
C ASP A 321 19.33 2.75 -4.57
N GLN A 322 20.13 2.55 -3.52
CA GLN A 322 20.53 1.23 -3.07
C GLN A 322 19.33 0.37 -2.67
N ASN A 323 18.28 0.98 -2.12
CA ASN A 323 17.09 0.24 -1.71
C ASN A 323 16.31 -0.36 -2.89
N ILE A 324 16.34 0.30 -4.06
CA ILE A 324 15.73 -0.22 -5.29
C ILE A 324 16.64 -1.25 -5.96
N LYS A 325 17.97 -1.07 -5.90
CA LYS A 325 18.94 -1.98 -6.55
C LYS A 325 18.84 -3.43 -6.07
N ILE A 326 18.54 -3.65 -4.79
CA ILE A 326 18.38 -5.01 -4.22
C ILE A 326 17.17 -5.72 -4.84
N ASP A 327 16.12 -4.97 -5.15
CA ASP A 327 14.86 -5.51 -5.66
C ASP A 327 14.94 -5.93 -7.13
N TYR A 328 15.63 -5.17 -7.99
CA TYR A 328 15.85 -5.57 -9.38
C TYR A 328 16.52 -6.95 -9.52
N LYS A 329 17.38 -7.33 -8.56
CA LYS A 329 17.97 -8.68 -8.55
C LYS A 329 16.93 -9.76 -8.27
N LYS A 330 16.01 -9.51 -7.34
CA LYS A 330 14.90 -10.43 -7.02
C LYS A 330 13.91 -10.53 -8.18
N LEU A 331 13.50 -9.39 -8.75
CA LEU A 331 12.58 -9.37 -9.90
C LEU A 331 13.15 -10.11 -11.12
N ARG A 332 14.44 -9.92 -11.43
CA ARG A 332 15.10 -10.67 -12.52
C ARG A 332 15.07 -12.18 -12.31
N TYR A 333 15.18 -12.64 -11.06
CA TYR A 333 15.10 -14.06 -10.73
C TYR A 333 13.66 -14.59 -10.90
N LEU A 334 12.65 -13.83 -10.48
CA LEU A 334 11.25 -14.22 -10.68
C LEU A 334 10.89 -14.33 -12.17
N VAL A 335 11.34 -13.39 -13.00
CA VAL A 335 11.14 -13.42 -14.46
C VAL A 335 11.80 -14.64 -15.13
N THR A 336 12.79 -15.28 -14.50
CA THR A 336 13.42 -16.50 -15.04
C THR A 336 12.73 -17.81 -14.61
N LEU A 337 11.77 -17.72 -13.69
CA LEU A 337 11.00 -18.87 -13.19
C LEU A 337 9.65 -19.02 -13.93
N ASP A 338 9.10 -17.93 -14.46
CA ASP A 338 8.03 -17.93 -15.48
C ASP A 338 8.59 -18.36 -16.85
#